data_AF-A0A9X0UKX9-F1
#
_entry.id   AF-A0A9X0UKX9-F1
#
_cell.length_a   1.000
_cell.length_b   1.000
_cell.length_c   1.000
_cell.angle_alpha   90.00
_cell.angle_beta   90.00
_cell.angle_gamma   90.00
#
_symmetry.space_group_name_H-M   'P 1'
#
loop_
_entity.id
_entity.type
_entity.pdbx_description
1 polymer ?
#
loop_
_entity_poly.entity_id
_entity_poly.type
_entity_poly.pdbx_seq_one_letter_code
_entity_poly.pdbx_strand_id
1 'polypeptide(L)' 'MNRKVEAYGVDAVERPKIKASKKLDLSGDAGRQIVKSETKLALRTHQKTFTKLADM' A
#
# COMPACT_ATOMS: atom_id res chain seq x y z
N MET A 1 16.02 -3.13 22.49
CA MET A 1 15.59 -2.90 23.87
C MET A 1 15.72 -1.41 24.15
N ASN A 2 14.63 -0.71 24.45
CA ASN A 2 14.68 0.73 24.67
C ASN A 2 14.81 0.99 26.18
N ARG A 3 16.02 0.99 26.74
CA ARG A 3 16.26 1.18 28.19
C ARG A 3 15.74 2.53 28.73
N LYS A 4 15.34 3.45 27.85
CA LYS A 4 14.74 4.74 28.20
C LYS A 4 13.41 4.64 28.94
N VAL A 5 12.70 3.50 28.87
CA VAL A 5 11.38 3.35 29.52
C VAL A 5 11.49 3.12 31.03
N GLU A 6 12.63 2.63 31.52
CA GLU A 6 12.87 2.37 32.95
C GLU A 6 12.89 3.66 33.78
N ALA A 7 13.31 4.79 33.18
CA ALA A 7 13.26 6.11 33.81
C ALA A 7 11.84 6.58 34.17
N TYR A 8 10.82 5.95 33.60
CA TYR A 8 9.41 6.24 33.86
C TYR A 8 8.75 5.19 34.77
N GLY A 9 9.53 4.32 35.43
CA GLY A 9 9.02 3.29 36.33
C GLY A 9 8.37 2.10 35.64
N VAL A 10 8.67 1.87 34.35
CA VAL A 10 8.12 0.78 33.54
C VAL A 10 9.23 -0.21 33.17
N ASP A 11 8.99 -1.49 33.45
CA ASP A 11 9.94 -2.56 33.15
C ASP A 11 10.12 -2.77 31.64
N ALA A 12 11.39 -2.85 31.20
CA ALA A 12 11.75 -3.09 29.82
C ALA A 12 11.64 -4.59 29.46
N VAL A 13 10.44 -5.04 29.11
CA VAL A 13 10.19 -6.43 28.66
C VAL A 13 10.69 -6.65 27.23
N GLU A 14 11.28 -7.82 26.95
CA GLU A 14 11.66 -8.22 25.60
C GLU A 14 10.42 -8.49 24.74
N ARG A 15 10.17 -7.63 23.76
CA ARG A 15 9.04 -7.76 22.83
C ARG A 15 9.50 -8.43 21.54
N PRO A 16 8.75 -9.41 21.00
CA PRO A 16 9.05 -9.97 19.70
C PRO A 16 8.97 -8.88 18.63
N LYS A 17 9.97 -8.83 17.75
CA LYS A 17 9.98 -7.90 16.61
C LYS A 17 8.93 -8.34 15.59
N ILE A 18 7.76 -7.71 15.64
CA ILE A 18 6.72 -7.89 14.62
C ILE A 18 7.23 -7.23 13.34
N LYS A 19 7.54 -8.03 12.33
CA LYS A 19 7.87 -7.52 10.99
C LYS A 19 6.59 -7.03 10.34
N ALA A 20 6.57 -5.77 9.90
CA ALA A 20 5.47 -5.26 9.10
C ALA A 20 5.39 -6.06 7.79
N SER A 21 4.31 -6.81 7.59
CA SER A 21 4.04 -7.45 6.31
C SER A 21 3.48 -6.42 5.35
N LYS A 22 4.24 -6.05 4.32
CA LYS A 22 3.75 -5.19 3.24
C LYS A 22 3.00 -6.05 2.23
N LYS A 23 1.74 -6.40 2.53
CA LYS A 23 0.87 -7.09 1.59
C LYS A 23 -0.11 -6.07 1.01
N LEU A 24 -0.01 -5.82 -0.29
CA LEU A 24 -0.99 -5.01 -1.01
C LEU A 24 -2.15 -5.93 -1.39
N ASP A 25 -3.32 -5.69 -0.82
CA ASP A 25 -4.55 -6.40 -1.18
C ASP A 25 -5.47 -5.46 -1.98
N LEU A 26 -5.81 -5.89 -3.19
CA LEU A 26 -6.61 -5.10 -4.13
C LEU A 26 -8.09 -5.51 -4.16
N SER A 27 -8.50 -6.54 -3.40
CA SER A 27 -9.90 -7.01 -3.43
C SER A 27 -10.88 -6.11 -2.68
N GLY A 28 -10.41 -5.33 -1.71
CA GLY A 28 -11.25 -4.40 -0.94
C GLY A 28 -11.60 -3.12 -1.70
N ASP A 29 -12.51 -2.31 -1.12
CA ASP A 29 -12.96 -1.05 -1.73
C ASP A 29 -11.82 -0.06 -2.01
N ALA A 30 -10.86 0.04 -1.09
CA ALA A 30 -9.66 0.85 -1.28
C ALA A 30 -8.80 0.33 -2.46
N GLY A 31 -8.66 -0.98 -2.58
CA GLY A 31 -7.98 -1.63 -3.70
C GLY A 31 -8.65 -1.33 -5.04
N ARG A 32 -9.98 -1.42 -5.08
CA ARG A 32 -10.78 -1.04 -6.24
C ARG A 32 -10.62 0.43 -6.62
N GLN A 33 -10.49 1.33 -5.63
CA GLN A 33 -10.24 2.74 -5.90
C GLN A 33 -8.86 2.97 -6.53
N ILE A 34 -7.82 2.29 -6.04
CA ILE A 34 -6.47 2.35 -6.61
C ILE A 34 -6.48 1.89 -8.06
N VAL A 35 -7.10 0.75 -8.34
CA VAL A 35 -7.22 0.25 -9.72
C VAL A 35 -7.92 1.28 -10.61
N LYS A 36 -9.05 1.84 -10.17
CA LYS A 36 -9.79 2.86 -10.93
C LYS A 36 -8.95 4.11 -11.21
N SER A 37 -8.22 4.62 -10.22
CA SER A 37 -7.40 5.83 -10.41
C SER A 37 -6.27 5.58 -11.39
N GLU A 38 -5.55 4.47 -11.26
CA GLU A 38 -4.43 4.12 -12.13
C GLU A 38 -4.90 3.84 -13.57
N THR A 39 -5.99 3.08 -13.74
CA THR A 39 -6.55 2.82 -15.07
C THR A 39 -7.00 4.11 -15.74
N LYS A 40 -7.62 5.02 -15.01
CA LYS A 40 -8.05 6.32 -15.56
C LYS A 40 -6.87 7.18 -15.99
N LEU A 41 -5.78 7.15 -15.23
CA LEU A 41 -4.54 7.85 -15.58
C LEU A 41 -3.94 7.27 -16.86
N ALA A 42 -3.79 5.94 -16.93
CA ALA A 42 -3.23 5.26 -18.10
C ALA A 42 -4.04 5.54 -19.39
N LEU A 43 -5.37 5.51 -19.31
CA LEU A 43 -6.26 5.80 -20.44
C LEU A 43 -6.09 7.25 -20.95
N ARG A 44 -5.90 8.21 -20.05
CA ARG A 44 -5.65 9.61 -20.42
C ARG A 44 -4.28 9.79 -21.07
N THR A 45 -3.25 9.16 -20.50
CA THR A 45 -1.87 9.28 -21.00
C THR A 45 -1.70 8.64 -22.36
N HIS A 46 -2.36 7.50 -22.62
CA HIS A 46 -2.17 6.70 -23.83
C HIS A 46 -3.43 6.56 -24.69
N GLN A 47 -4.21 7.65 -24.79
CA GLN A 47 -5.50 7.63 -25.50
C GLN A 47 -5.40 7.04 -26.92
N LYS A 48 -4.44 7.50 -27.75
CA LYS A 48 -4.26 7.03 -29.13
C LYS A 48 -3.95 5.53 -29.22
N THR A 49 -3.16 5.01 -28.29
CA THR A 49 -2.78 3.60 -28.24
C THR A 49 -4.00 2.75 -27.91
N PHE A 50 -4.81 3.17 -26.95
CA PHE A 50 -6.03 2.47 -26.58
C PHE A 50 -7.11 2.57 -27.66
N THR A 51 -7.24 3.70 -28.37
CA THR A 51 -8.12 3.81 -29.53
C THR A 51 -7.71 2.82 -30.62
N LYS A 52 -6.41 2.78 -30.97
CA LYS A 52 -5.90 1.84 -31.96
C LYS A 52 -6.11 0.37 -31.56
N LEU A 53 -5.99 0.04 -30.27
CA LEU A 53 -6.26 -1.31 -29.76
C LEU A 53 -7.74 -1.67 -29.78
N ALA A 54 -8.64 -0.69 -29.60
CA ALA A 54 -10.09 -0.92 -29.68
C ALA A 54 -10.57 -1.14 -31.13
N ASP A 55 -9.84 -0.59 -32.10
CA ASP A 55 -10.13 -0.71 -33.53
C ASP A 55 -9.45 -1.92 -34.20
N MET A 56 -8.67 -2.72 -33.46
CA MET A 56 -8.04 -3.98 -33.93
C MET A 56 -8.96 -5.17 -33.70
#